data_AF-A0A6V7KI54-F1
#
_entry.id   AF-A0A6V7KI54-F1
#
_cell.length_a   1.000
_cell.length_b   1.000
_cell.length_c   1.000
_cell.angle_alpha   90.00
_cell.angle_beta   90.00
_cell.angle_gamma   90.00
#
_symmetry.space_group_name_H-M   'P 1'
#
loop_
_entity.id
_entity.type
_entity.pdbx_description
1 polymer ?
#
loop_
_entity_poly.entity_id
_entity_poly.type
_entity_poly.pdbx_seq_one_letter_code
_entity_poly.pdbx_strand_id
1 'polypeptide(L)'
;KTMLARAVATECSCTFFNITASTLISKWRGDSEKYVRVLCDLARHQAPSIIFIDEIDWITPGESDAGVSSEPARRFRAELLARLDGLVSLQGERVVLLATTNSP
;
A
#
# COMPACT_ATOMS: atom_id res chain seq x y z
N LYS A 1 13.92 7.58 -1.79
CA LYS A 1 13.28 6.27 -1.96
C LYS A 1 12.22 6.32 -3.07
N THR A 2 11.26 7.24 -2.95
CA THR A 2 10.20 7.52 -3.94
C THR A 2 10.74 7.85 -5.35
N MET A 3 11.83 8.62 -5.46
CA MET A 3 12.44 8.96 -6.77
C MET A 3 13.02 7.73 -7.50
N LEU A 4 13.60 6.78 -6.76
CA LEU A 4 14.16 5.57 -7.35
C LEU A 4 13.04 4.64 -7.84
N ALA A 5 11.98 4.48 -7.04
CA ALA A 5 10.78 3.74 -7.46
C ALA A 5 10.12 4.33 -8.72
N ARG A 6 10.06 5.67 -8.82
CA ARG A 6 9.58 6.36 -10.03
C ARG A 6 10.48 6.16 -11.25
N ALA A 7 11.80 6.17 -11.05
CA ALA A 7 12.76 5.93 -12.13
C ALA A 7 12.61 4.50 -12.67
N VAL A 8 12.52 3.50 -11.79
CA VAL A 8 12.26 2.10 -12.16
C VAL A 8 10.94 1.96 -12.91
N ALA A 9 9.88 2.63 -12.47
CA ALA A 9 8.60 2.56 -13.16
C ALA A 9 8.65 3.15 -14.58
N THR A 10 9.39 4.25 -14.73
CA THR A 10 9.60 4.91 -16.03
C THR A 10 10.41 4.01 -16.97
N GLU A 11 11.49 3.41 -16.48
CA GLU A 11 12.34 2.48 -17.24
C GLU A 11 11.57 1.23 -17.67
N CYS A 12 10.78 0.65 -16.77
CA CYS A 12 9.98 -0.54 -17.05
C CYS A 12 8.69 -0.26 -17.83
N SER A 13 8.39 1.00 -18.18
CA SER A 13 7.14 1.42 -18.83
C SER A 13 5.90 0.84 -18.14
N CYS A 14 5.90 0.83 -16.80
CA CYS A 14 4.83 0.26 -15.99
C CYS A 14 4.05 1.36 -15.26
N THR A 15 2.81 1.04 -14.93
CA THR A 15 1.92 1.98 -14.25
C THR A 15 2.39 2.22 -12.82
N PHE A 16 2.63 3.48 -12.42
CA PHE A 16 3.09 3.82 -11.07
C PHE A 16 1.97 4.47 -10.24
N PHE A 17 1.51 3.76 -9.21
CA PHE A 17 0.58 4.30 -8.23
C PHE A 17 1.37 4.81 -7.01
N ASN A 18 1.32 6.10 -6.72
CA ASN A 18 1.98 6.69 -5.55
C ASN A 18 0.94 7.07 -4.50
N ILE A 19 1.05 6.51 -3.29
CA ILE A 19 0.11 6.75 -2.20
C ILE A 19 0.90 7.05 -0.94
N THR A 20 0.53 8.11 -0.24
CA THR A 20 1.05 8.39 1.09
C THR A 20 0.04 7.92 2.12
N ALA A 21 0.51 7.23 3.14
CA ALA A 21 -0.36 6.58 4.10
C ALA A 21 -1.18 7.57 4.96
N SER A 22 -0.68 8.80 5.16
CA SER A 22 -1.43 9.94 5.73
C SER A 22 -2.66 10.36 4.91
N THR A 23 -2.63 10.16 3.59
CA THR A 23 -3.77 10.44 2.68
C THR A 23 -4.90 9.41 2.85
N LEU A 24 -4.56 8.19 3.24
CA LEU A 24 -5.52 7.09 3.44
C LEU A 24 -6.31 7.23 4.74
N ILE A 25 -5.68 7.76 5.80
CA ILE A 25 -6.27 7.87 7.15
C ILE A 25 -7.03 9.19 7.37
N SER A 26 -6.48 10.32 6.93
CA SER A 26 -7.00 11.65 7.30
C SER A 26 -8.33 12.03 6.66
N LYS A 27 -8.63 11.47 5.48
CA LYS A 27 -9.72 11.98 4.63
C LYS A 27 -11.01 11.17 4.75
N TRP A 28 -10.97 9.94 5.31
CA TRP A 28 -12.11 9.01 5.22
C TRP A 28 -12.23 8.08 6.43
N ARG A 29 -12.89 8.56 7.51
CA ARG A 29 -13.46 7.70 8.57
C ARG A 29 -14.58 6.83 7.95
N GLY A 30 -14.24 5.75 7.24
CA GLY A 30 -15.19 4.72 6.82
C GLY A 30 -14.99 4.07 5.44
N ASP A 31 -14.26 4.69 4.50
CA ASP A 31 -14.11 4.19 3.12
C ASP A 31 -12.70 3.68 2.77
N SER A 32 -11.81 3.59 3.76
CA SER A 32 -10.41 3.23 3.55
C SER A 32 -10.24 1.81 2.99
N GLU A 33 -11.10 0.86 3.38
CA GLU A 33 -11.12 -0.53 2.86
C GLU A 33 -11.50 -0.59 1.37
N LYS A 34 -12.52 0.18 0.97
CA LYS A 34 -12.94 0.24 -0.44
C LYS A 34 -11.83 0.79 -1.32
N TYR A 35 -11.06 1.75 -0.81
CA TYR A 35 -9.97 2.35 -1.55
C TYR A 35 -8.83 1.35 -1.82
N VAL A 36 -8.43 0.57 -0.81
CA VAL A 36 -7.44 -0.51 -0.98
C VAL A 36 -7.91 -1.50 -2.04
N ARG A 37 -9.18 -1.89 -1.98
CA ARG A 37 -9.78 -2.80 -2.97
C ARG A 37 -9.71 -2.23 -4.38
N VAL A 38 -10.21 -1.01 -4.58
CA VAL A 38 -10.21 -0.33 -5.89
C VAL A 38 -8.78 -0.13 -6.40
N LEU A 39 -7.83 0.22 -5.53
CA LEU A 39 -6.44 0.38 -5.89
C LEU A 39 -5.82 -0.93 -6.39
N CYS A 40 -5.98 -2.02 -5.64
CA CYS A 40 -5.49 -3.33 -6.06
C CYS A 40 -6.14 -3.78 -7.36
N ASP A 41 -7.45 -3.58 -7.52
CA ASP A 41 -8.17 -3.94 -8.74
C ASP A 41 -7.71 -3.11 -9.95
N LEU A 42 -7.48 -1.80 -9.78
CA LEU A 42 -6.91 -0.93 -10.81
C LEU A 42 -5.48 -1.35 -11.17
N ALA A 43 -4.65 -1.64 -10.17
CA ALA A 43 -3.29 -2.09 -10.38
C ALA A 43 -3.22 -3.41 -11.15
N ARG A 44 -4.17 -4.32 -10.89
CA ARG A 44 -4.35 -5.55 -11.67
C ARG A 44 -4.73 -5.27 -13.12
N HIS A 45 -5.73 -4.40 -13.34
CA HIS A 45 -6.19 -4.06 -14.69
C HIS A 45 -5.12 -3.34 -15.51
N GLN A 46 -4.22 -2.60 -14.84
CA GLN A 46 -3.15 -1.84 -15.47
C GLN A 46 -1.78 -2.53 -15.37
N ALA A 47 -1.75 -3.86 -15.18
CA ALA A 47 -0.51 -4.63 -15.14
C ALA A 47 0.25 -4.56 -16.49
N PRO A 48 1.58 -4.34 -16.51
CA PRO A 48 2.47 -4.28 -15.35
C PRO A 48 2.34 -2.98 -14.55
N SER A 49 2.26 -3.09 -13.23
CA SER A 49 2.08 -1.94 -12.34
C SER A 49 2.90 -2.04 -11.05
N ILE A 50 3.23 -0.88 -10.50
CA ILE A 50 3.95 -0.71 -9.24
C ILE A 50 3.09 0.15 -8.33
N ILE A 51 2.73 -0.38 -7.18
CA ILE A 51 2.07 0.36 -6.10
C ILE A 51 3.16 0.78 -5.12
N PHE A 52 3.33 2.08 -4.92
CA PHE A 52 4.27 2.66 -3.96
C PHE A 52 3.49 3.29 -2.80
N ILE A 53 3.71 2.79 -1.59
CA ILE A 53 3.11 3.30 -0.35
C ILE A 53 4.20 3.92 0.52
N ASP A 54 4.17 5.23 0.67
CA ASP A 54 5.10 5.96 1.54
C ASP A 54 4.52 6.19 2.94
N GLU A 55 5.41 6.33 3.93
CA GLU A 55 5.08 6.60 5.33
C GLU A 55 4.18 5.52 5.96
N ILE A 56 4.47 4.24 5.72
CA ILE A 56 3.74 3.13 6.36
C ILE A 56 4.07 2.97 7.85
N ASP A 57 4.58 4.00 8.52
CA ASP A 57 5.08 3.95 9.90
C ASP A 57 4.00 3.53 10.91
N TRP A 58 2.71 3.75 10.61
CA TRP A 58 1.59 3.29 11.43
C TRP A 58 1.18 1.82 11.20
N ILE A 59 1.64 1.20 10.10
CA ILE A 59 1.33 -0.21 9.79
C ILE A 59 2.14 -1.14 10.67
N THR A 60 3.33 -0.74 11.09
CA THR A 60 4.21 -1.55 11.93
C THR A 60 3.89 -1.25 13.39
N PRO A 61 3.48 -2.23 14.21
CA PRO A 61 3.33 -1.99 15.63
C PRO A 61 4.75 -1.94 16.21
N GLY A 62 5.19 -0.79 16.70
CA GLY A 62 6.36 -0.78 17.59
C GLY A 62 6.06 -1.68 18.78
N GLU A 63 7.00 -2.54 19.19
CA GLU A 63 6.85 -3.43 20.36
C GLU A 63 6.47 -2.66 21.65
N SER A 64 6.71 -1.35 21.69
CA SER A 64 6.43 -0.44 22.80
C SER A 64 5.10 0.33 22.69
N ASP A 65 4.38 0.26 21.56
CA ASP A 65 3.17 1.07 21.31
C ASP A 65 1.90 0.21 21.22
N ALA A 66 1.69 -0.61 22.25
CA ALA A 66 0.47 -1.39 22.45
C ALA A 66 -0.80 -0.54 22.72
N GLY A 67 -0.75 0.79 22.52
CA GLY A 67 -1.78 1.72 22.97
C GLY A 67 -2.18 2.84 22.00
N VAL A 68 -1.40 3.20 20.98
CA VAL A 68 -1.66 4.39 20.12
C VAL A 68 -1.73 4.05 18.63
N SER A 69 -1.82 2.77 18.25
CA SER A 69 -2.26 2.44 16.89
C SER A 69 -3.78 2.63 16.82
N SER A 70 -4.22 3.74 16.24
CA SER A 70 -5.65 4.06 16.12
C SER A 70 -6.42 2.86 15.51
N GLU A 71 -7.56 2.48 16.10
CA GLU A 71 -8.43 1.40 15.61
C GLU A 71 -8.63 1.41 14.06
N PRO A 72 -8.80 2.57 13.40
CA PRO A 72 -8.86 2.66 11.93
C PRO A 72 -7.60 2.17 11.20
N ALA A 73 -6.42 2.45 11.74
CA ALA A 73 -5.13 2.05 11.17
C ALA A 73 -4.95 0.53 11.23
N ARG A 74 -5.38 -0.12 12.32
CA ARG A 74 -5.34 -1.59 12.46
C ARG A 74 -6.25 -2.28 11.45
N ARG A 75 -7.46 -1.77 11.23
CA ARG A 75 -8.40 -2.33 10.24
C ARG A 75 -7.90 -2.19 8.82
N PHE A 76 -7.40 -1.00 8.47
CA PHE A 76 -6.80 -0.76 7.16
C PHE A 76 -5.61 -1.69 6.90
N ARG A 77 -4.73 -1.88 7.90
CA ARG A 77 -3.63 -2.83 7.81
C ARG A 77 -4.12 -4.25 7.50
N ALA A 78 -5.10 -4.73 8.25
CA ALA A 78 -5.64 -6.07 8.07
C ALA A 78 -6.20 -6.27 6.64
N GLU A 79 -6.95 -5.28 6.13
CA GLU A 79 -7.47 -5.33 4.75
C GLU A 79 -6.35 -5.28 3.71
N LEU A 80 -5.35 -4.41 3.90
CA LEU A 80 -4.19 -4.33 2.98
C LEU A 80 -3.44 -5.66 2.92
N LEU A 81 -3.14 -6.27 4.07
CA LEU A 81 -2.45 -7.56 4.14
C LEU A 81 -3.28 -8.68 3.48
N ALA A 82 -4.57 -8.78 3.80
CA ALA A 82 -5.46 -9.78 3.20
C ALA A 82 -5.54 -9.66 1.67
N ARG A 83 -5.52 -8.43 1.14
CA ARG A 83 -5.51 -8.17 -0.31
C ARG A 83 -4.18 -8.51 -0.96
N LEU A 84 -3.08 -8.21 -0.28
CA LEU A 84 -1.74 -8.55 -0.76
C LEU A 84 -1.52 -10.06 -0.80
N ASP A 85 -1.96 -10.80 0.21
CA ASP A 85 -1.92 -12.26 0.20
C ASP A 85 -2.72 -12.84 -0.99
N GLY A 86 -3.84 -12.20 -1.33
CA GLY A 86 -4.62 -12.52 -2.52
C GLY A 86 -3.95 -12.15 -3.86
N LEU A 87 -3.08 -11.13 -3.88
CA LEU A 87 -2.27 -10.76 -5.05
C LEU A 87 -1.10 -11.74 -5.25
N VAL A 88 -0.46 -12.19 -4.17
CA VAL A 88 0.66 -13.13 -4.20
C VAL A 88 0.24 -14.53 -4.66
N SER A 89 -1.00 -14.93 -4.34
CA SER A 89 -1.54 -16.25 -4.72
C SER A 89 -1.86 -16.38 -6.22
N LEU A 90 -1.90 -15.29 -6.98
CA LEU A 90 -2.21 -15.30 -8.40
C LEU A 90 -0.92 -15.29 -9.23
N GLN A 91 -0.42 -16.50 -9.54
CA GLN A 91 0.70 -16.68 -10.46
C GLN A 91 0.36 -16.08 -11.83
N GLY A 92 0.97 -14.94 -12.17
CA GLY A 92 0.83 -14.28 -13.48
C GLY A 92 0.55 -12.77 -13.44
N GLU A 93 0.16 -12.21 -12.28
CA GLU A 93 -0.06 -10.77 -12.14
C GLU A 93 1.28 -10.03 -11.94
N ARG A 94 1.65 -9.15 -12.89
CA ARG A 94 2.87 -8.31 -12.82
C ARG A 94 2.61 -7.05 -11.97
N VAL A 95 2.22 -7.25 -10.72
CA VAL A 95 1.95 -6.16 -9.77
C VAL A 95 3.00 -6.22 -8.66
N VAL A 96 3.73 -5.11 -8.46
CA VAL A 96 4.74 -5.00 -7.40
C VAL A 96 4.28 -3.98 -6.37
N LEU A 97 4.23 -4.38 -5.09
CA LEU A 97 4.06 -3.44 -3.99
C LEU A 97 5.42 -3.03 -3.43
N LEU A 98 5.67 -1.73 -3.35
CA LEU A 98 6.80 -1.12 -2.66
C LEU A 98 6.25 -0.30 -1.50
N ALA A 99 6.71 -0.59 -0.28
CA ALA A 99 6.34 0.19 0.90
C ALA A 99 7.58 0.79 1.56
N THR A 100 7.50 2.04 2.00
CA THR A 100 8.61 2.71 2.70
C THR A 100 8.20 3.13 4.11
N THR A 101 9.02 2.73 5.07
CA THR A 101 8.95 3.14 6.47
C THR A 101 10.17 3.99 6.82
N ASN A 102 9.99 4.94 7.73
CA ASN A 102 11.05 5.70 8.39
C ASN A 102 11.51 5.03 9.70
N SER A 103 10.76 4.02 10.18
CA SER A 103 11.10 3.14 11.30
C SER A 103 11.08 1.67 10.83
N PRO A 104 12.21 1.16 10.30
CA PRO A 104 12.35 -0.23 9.87
C PRO A 104 12.44 -1.22 11.04
#